data_AF-A0A371QU27-F1
#
_entry.id   AF-A0A371QU27-F1
#
_cell.length_a   1.000
_cell.length_b   1.000
_cell.length_c   1.000
_cell.angle_alpha   90.00
_cell.angle_beta   90.00
_cell.angle_gamma   90.00
#
_symmetry.space_group_name_H-M   'P 1'
#
loop_
_entity.id
_entity.type
_entity.pdbx_description
1 polymer ?
#
loop_
_entity_poly.entity_id
_entity_poly.type
_entity_poly.pdbx_seq_one_letter_code
_entity_poly.pdbx_strand_id
1 'polypeptide(L)'
;MATCNKWERLISWAEKEGNSLKALEFKEKLVECIVYTALEKVRKKKLAEVEELIKYGREMAKKFAIEELNFHISLIEKEVAKIKERRKALAQTK
;
A
#
# COMPACT_ATOMS: atom_id res chain seq x y z
N MET A 1 10.63 -0.47 -5.02
CA MET A 1 9.23 -0.09 -5.27
C MET A 1 8.95 0.32 -6.73
N ALA A 2 9.67 -0.19 -7.73
CA ALA A 2 9.49 0.23 -9.13
C ALA A 2 8.13 -0.21 -9.74
N THR A 3 7.46 -1.19 -9.13
CA THR A 3 6.28 -1.86 -9.69
C THR A 3 5.02 -0.99 -9.74
N CYS A 4 4.80 -0.09 -8.76
CA CYS A 4 3.58 0.72 -8.72
C CYS A 4 3.74 2.13 -9.30
N ASN A 5 4.99 2.62 -9.48
CA ASN A 5 5.29 3.95 -10.00
C ASN A 5 4.72 4.22 -11.40
N LYS A 6 4.49 3.16 -12.21
CA LYS A 6 3.85 3.28 -13.52
C LYS A 6 2.45 3.89 -13.38
N TRP A 7 1.68 3.46 -12.38
CA TRP A 7 0.31 3.93 -12.17
C TRP A 7 0.30 5.39 -11.73
N GLU A 8 1.22 5.80 -10.87
CA GLU A 8 1.34 7.23 -10.50
C GLU A 8 1.51 8.13 -11.73
N ARG A 9 2.42 7.75 -12.65
CA ARG A 9 2.68 8.53 -13.87
C ARG A 9 1.43 8.60 -14.76
N LEU A 10 0.70 7.49 -14.88
CA LEU A 10 -0.52 7.41 -15.67
C LEU A 10 -1.67 8.21 -15.05
N ILE A 11 -1.83 8.19 -13.72
CA ILE A 11 -2.79 9.04 -13.01
C ILE A 11 -2.47 10.51 -13.27
N SER A 12 -1.23 10.95 -13.02
CA SER A 12 -0.84 12.34 -13.22
C SER A 12 -0.97 12.79 -14.68
N TRP A 13 -0.74 11.91 -15.65
CA TRP A 13 -0.99 12.19 -17.06
C TRP A 13 -2.49 12.36 -17.34
N ALA A 14 -3.33 11.42 -16.89
CA ALA A 14 -4.78 11.49 -17.11
C ALA A 14 -5.43 12.71 -16.45
N GLU A 15 -4.99 13.08 -15.25
CA GLU A 15 -5.46 14.30 -14.56
C GLU A 15 -5.08 15.57 -15.33
N LYS A 16 -3.87 15.63 -15.93
CA LYS A 16 -3.44 16.77 -16.76
C LYS A 16 -4.23 16.90 -18.05
N GLU A 17 -4.62 15.79 -18.67
CA GLU A 17 -5.45 15.76 -19.88
C GLU A 17 -6.94 15.96 -19.59
N GLY A 18 -7.34 16.16 -18.33
CA GLY A 18 -8.74 16.27 -17.93
C GLY A 18 -9.54 14.98 -18.08
N ASN A 19 -8.87 13.83 -18.25
CA ASN A 19 -9.50 12.53 -18.44
C ASN A 19 -9.78 11.85 -17.09
N SER A 20 -10.86 12.29 -16.44
CA SER A 20 -11.26 11.80 -15.11
C SER A 20 -11.53 10.29 -15.06
N LEU A 21 -12.08 9.71 -16.14
CA LEU A 21 -12.35 8.28 -16.23
C LEU A 21 -11.06 7.46 -16.17
N LYS A 22 -10.05 7.84 -16.97
CA LYS A 22 -8.74 7.16 -16.93
C LYS A 22 -8.00 7.43 -15.63
N ALA A 23 -8.11 8.62 -15.06
CA ALA A 23 -7.54 8.91 -13.75
C ALA A 23 -8.12 7.96 -12.68
N LEU A 24 -9.43 7.71 -12.68
CA LEU A 24 -10.08 6.77 -11.76
C LEU A 24 -9.57 5.33 -11.98
N GLU A 25 -9.58 4.84 -13.22
CA GLU A 25 -9.09 3.49 -13.56
C GLU A 25 -7.64 3.28 -13.09
N PHE A 26 -6.76 4.27 -13.28
CA PHE A 26 -5.38 4.16 -12.84
C PHE A 26 -5.22 4.27 -11.32
N LYS A 27 -6.09 5.00 -10.62
CA LYS A 27 -6.14 5.02 -9.15
C LYS A 27 -6.48 3.62 -8.62
N GLU A 28 -7.49 2.96 -9.17
CA GLU A 28 -7.84 1.57 -8.81
C GLU A 28 -6.66 0.62 -8.99
N LYS A 29 -5.95 0.71 -10.13
CA LYS A 29 -4.75 -0.10 -10.38
C LYS A 29 -3.58 0.21 -9.45
N LEU A 30 -3.44 1.46 -9.01
CA LEU A 30 -2.47 1.82 -7.98
C LEU A 30 -2.82 1.17 -6.64
N VAL A 31 -4.09 1.20 -6.23
CA VAL A 31 -4.56 0.53 -5.01
C VAL A 31 -4.26 -0.96 -5.08
N GLU A 32 -4.69 -1.63 -6.16
CA GLU A 32 -4.47 -3.06 -6.39
C GLU A 32 -2.98 -3.40 -6.27
N CYS A 33 -2.12 -2.65 -6.95
CA CYS A 33 -0.68 -2.86 -6.93
C CYS A 33 -0.10 -2.79 -5.50
N ILE A 34 -0.42 -1.73 -4.75
CA ILE A 34 0.13 -1.51 -3.41
C ILE A 34 -0.39 -2.58 -2.44
N VAL A 35 -1.70 -2.82 -2.43
CA VAL A 35 -2.33 -3.74 -1.48
C VAL A 35 -1.86 -5.17 -1.73
N TYR A 36 -1.88 -5.64 -2.98
CA TYR A 36 -1.46 -7.01 -3.29
C TYR A 36 0.03 -7.23 -3.02
N THR A 37 0.87 -6.23 -3.34
CA THR A 37 2.30 -6.30 -2.98
C THR A 37 2.46 -6.37 -1.47
N ALA A 38 1.80 -5.52 -0.70
CA ALA A 38 1.92 -5.51 0.75
C ALA A 38 1.46 -6.85 1.37
N LEU A 39 0.33 -7.41 0.94
CA LEU A 39 -0.16 -8.71 1.40
C LEU A 39 0.81 -9.85 1.06
N GLU A 40 1.42 -9.83 -0.12
CA GLU A 40 2.45 -10.80 -0.51
C GLU A 40 3.68 -10.72 0.41
N LYS A 41 4.12 -9.51 0.77
CA LYS A 41 5.24 -9.29 1.70
C LYS A 41 4.89 -9.71 3.14
N VAL A 42 3.67 -9.44 3.59
CA VAL A 42 3.17 -9.93 4.89
C VAL A 42 3.23 -11.45 4.94
N ARG A 43 2.70 -12.13 3.91
CA ARG A 43 2.75 -13.60 3.80
C ARG A 43 4.18 -14.14 3.82
N LYS A 44 5.12 -13.45 3.16
CA LYS A 44 6.56 -13.78 3.15
C LYS A 44 7.31 -13.34 4.42
N LYS A 45 6.63 -12.79 5.43
CA LYS A 45 7.22 -12.31 6.68
C LYS A 45 8.28 -11.21 6.51
N LYS A 46 8.27 -10.50 5.39
CA LYS A 46 9.20 -9.42 5.03
C LYS A 46 8.74 -8.09 5.61
N LEU A 47 8.68 -8.00 6.94
CA LEU A 47 8.02 -6.87 7.64
C LEU A 47 8.63 -5.50 7.33
N ALA A 48 9.95 -5.40 7.15
CA ALA A 48 10.60 -4.15 6.76
C ALA A 48 10.07 -3.63 5.41
N GLU A 49 9.95 -4.52 4.41
CA GLU A 49 9.39 -4.17 3.10
C GLU A 49 7.90 -3.80 3.19
N VAL A 50 7.14 -4.40 4.11
CA VAL A 50 5.73 -4.04 4.35
C VAL A 50 5.62 -2.63 4.95
N GLU A 51 6.49 -2.28 5.89
CA GLU A 51 6.49 -0.95 6.52
C GLU A 51 6.83 0.16 5.52
N GLU A 52 7.79 -0.09 4.63
CA GLU A 52 8.07 0.80 3.50
C GLU A 52 6.86 0.96 2.58
N LEU A 53 6.16 -0.14 2.26
CA LEU A 53 4.94 -0.12 1.44
C LEU A 53 3.78 0.59 2.13
N ILE A 54 3.65 0.48 3.46
CA ILE A 54 2.65 1.20 4.24
C ILE A 54 2.89 2.70 4.13
N LYS A 55 4.14 3.16 4.35
CA LYS A 55 4.50 4.57 4.23
C LYS A 55 4.22 5.10 2.83
N TYR A 56 4.70 4.39 1.81
CA TYR A 56 4.45 4.72 0.41
C TYR A 56 2.95 4.74 0.09
N GLY A 57 2.17 3.76 0.56
CA GLY A 57 0.73 3.71 0.39
C GLY A 57 0.00 4.91 0.95
N ARG A 58 0.39 5.39 2.16
CA ARG A 58 -0.18 6.61 2.76
C ARG A 58 0.16 7.86 1.97
N GLU A 59 1.41 7.96 1.47
CA GLU A 59 1.82 9.06 0.60
C GLU A 59 0.99 9.09 -0.68
N MET A 60 0.77 7.94 -1.32
CA MET A 60 -0.04 7.83 -2.53
C MET A 60 -1.52 8.12 -2.29
N ALA A 61 -2.09 7.62 -1.19
CA ALA A 61 -3.47 7.88 -0.81
C ALA A 61 -3.72 9.39 -0.63
N LYS A 62 -2.78 10.10 0.00
CA LYS A 62 -2.84 11.56 0.15
C LYS A 62 -2.66 12.27 -1.19
N LYS A 63 -1.63 11.88 -1.96
CA LYS A 63 -1.26 12.52 -3.23
C LYS A 63 -2.39 12.49 -4.26
N PHE A 64 -3.13 11.38 -4.33
CA PHE A 64 -4.18 11.16 -5.33
C PHE A 64 -5.61 11.18 -4.77
N ALA A 65 -5.76 11.53 -3.48
CA ALA A 65 -7.03 11.53 -2.75
C ALA A 65 -7.79 10.19 -2.85
N ILE A 66 -7.13 9.08 -2.49
CA ILE A 66 -7.69 7.72 -2.57
C ILE A 66 -8.02 7.23 -1.16
N GLU A 67 -9.26 7.40 -0.71
CA GLU A 67 -9.70 7.01 0.64
C GLU A 67 -9.65 5.49 0.87
N GLU A 68 -10.04 4.70 -0.13
CA GLU A 68 -10.01 3.23 -0.07
C GLU A 68 -8.60 2.69 0.22
N LEU A 69 -7.56 3.33 -0.35
CA LEU A 69 -6.18 2.93 -0.08
C LEU A 69 -5.82 3.14 1.40
N ASN A 70 -6.23 4.25 2.01
CA ASN A 70 -6.01 4.48 3.44
C ASN A 70 -6.68 3.41 4.31
N PHE A 71 -7.89 2.98 3.94
CA PHE A 71 -8.58 1.88 4.62
C PHE A 71 -7.77 0.59 4.56
N HIS A 72 -7.34 0.15 3.36
CA HIS A 72 -6.57 -1.08 3.21
C HIS A 72 -5.21 -1.04 3.93
N ILE A 73 -4.50 0.09 3.85
CA ILE A 73 -3.22 0.25 4.55
C ILE A 73 -3.41 0.14 6.07
N SER A 74 -4.51 0.66 6.61
CA SER A 74 -4.83 0.54 8.04
C SER A 74 -5.11 -0.91 8.46
N LEU A 75 -5.69 -1.73 7.59
CA LEU A 75 -5.86 -3.18 7.84
C LEU A 75 -4.51 -3.91 7.84
N ILE A 76 -3.64 -3.59 6.89
CA ILE A 76 -2.30 -4.18 6.79
C ILE A 76 -1.45 -3.82 8.01
N GLU A 77 -1.49 -2.55 8.45
CA GLU A 77 -0.80 -2.11 9.68
C GLU A 77 -1.23 -2.90 10.92
N LYS A 78 -2.54 -3.10 11.10
CA LYS A 78 -3.08 -3.91 12.21
C LYS A 78 -2.56 -5.35 12.15
N GLU A 79 -2.47 -5.94 10.98
CA GLU A 79 -1.92 -7.30 10.82
C GLU A 79 -0.42 -7.36 11.14
N VAL A 80 0.36 -6.38 10.67
CA VAL A 80 1.79 -6.28 11.01
C VAL A 80 1.99 -6.13 12.53
N ALA A 81 1.16 -5.31 13.19
CA ALA A 81 1.22 -5.14 14.64
C ALA A 81 0.99 -6.47 15.38
N LYS A 82 -0.05 -7.24 15.01
CA LYS A 82 -0.31 -8.57 15.58
C LYS A 82 0.86 -9.54 15.39
N ILE A 83 1.49 -9.54 14.22
CA ILE A 83 2.66 -10.39 13.95
C ILE A 83 3.83 -9.99 14.87
N LYS A 84 4.08 -8.69 15.05
CA LYS A 84 5.14 -8.18 15.93
C LYS A 84 4.88 -8.56 17.40
N GLU A 85 3.65 -8.40 17.88
CA GLU A 85 3.27 -8.77 19.24
C GLU A 85 3.49 -10.25 19.51
N ARG A 86 3.05 -11.12 18.59
CA ARG A 86 3.29 -12.57 18.67
C ARG A 86 4.79 -12.91 18.74
N ARG A 87 5.63 -12.23 17.94
CA ARG A 87 7.09 -12.43 17.97
C ARG A 87 7.71 -11.99 19.30
N LYS A 88 7.25 -10.87 19.87
CA LYS A 88 7.72 -10.39 21.19
C LYS A 88 7.34 -11.36 22.31
N ALA A 89 6.10 -11.83 22.33
CA ALA A 89 5.63 -12.80 23.33
C ALA A 89 6.47 -14.10 23.30
N LEU A 90 6.73 -14.64 22.10
CA LEU A 90 7.58 -15.82 21.92
C LEU A 90 9.03 -15.62 22.35
N ALA A 91 9.56 -14.40 22.24
CA ALA A 91 10.92 -14.07 22.68
C ALA A 91 11.04 -13.95 24.21
N GLN A 92 9.94 -13.68 24.92
CA GLN A 92 9.91 -13.57 26.38
C GLN A 92 9.65 -14.91 27.09
N THR A 93 9.17 -15.92 26.36
CA THR A 93 8.94 -17.28 26.87
C THR A 93 10.10 -18.24 26.61
N LYS A 94 11.18 -17.75 25.98
CA LYS A 94 12.40 -18.50 25.64
C LYS A 94 13.57 -18.01 26.47
#